data_AF-A0A7W0XGH5-F1
#
_entry.id   AF-A0A7W0XGH5-F1
#
_cell.length_a   1.000
_cell.length_b   1.000
_cell.length_c   1.000
_cell.angle_alpha   90.00
_cell.angle_beta   90.00
_cell.angle_gamma   90.00
#
_symmetry.space_group_name_H-M   'P 1'
#
loop_
_entity.id
_entity.type
_entity.pdbx_description
1 polymer ?
#
loop_
_entity_poly.entity_id
_entity_poly.type
_entity_poly.pdbx_seq_one_letter_code
_entity_poly.pdbx_strand_id
1 'polypeptide(L)'
;MISQISTLARAVESDSGIDESYRHITKSVTPGESLELPEATVKWYEVYPQDRPVPDEIKRLARACLTTTSLRIPGLGFLLLHRCGQDFYFLIVCTWRNNNELWETVFYKDGNAMSEFMPFPRQGSHKPAFCVWELVPAWHEQQAWVRFLNSPRDEAAAQVWLHDRYVGDA
;
A
#
# COMPACT_ATOMS: atom_id res chain seq x y z
N MET A 1 -19.47 -44.17 14.26
CA MET A 1 -18.20 -43.49 13.95
C MET A 1 -18.51 -42.01 13.76
N ILE A 2 -18.07 -41.15 14.67
CA ILE A 2 -18.20 -39.70 14.50
C ILE A 2 -17.04 -39.29 13.60
N SER A 3 -17.34 -38.84 12.38
CA SER A 3 -16.34 -38.28 11.48
C SER A 3 -15.77 -37.02 12.12
N GLN A 4 -14.49 -37.02 12.48
CA GLN A 4 -13.84 -35.82 12.99
C GLN A 4 -13.71 -34.81 11.85
N ILE A 5 -14.30 -33.63 12.03
CA ILE A 5 -14.15 -32.49 11.13
C ILE A 5 -12.69 -32.02 11.19
N SER A 6 -12.08 -31.77 10.02
CA SER A 6 -10.70 -31.31 9.95
C SER A 6 -10.54 -29.90 10.53
N THR A 7 -9.33 -29.54 10.96
CA THR A 7 -9.02 -28.17 11.40
C THR A 7 -9.36 -27.12 10.34
N LEU A 8 -9.15 -27.46 9.06
CA LEU A 8 -9.49 -26.58 7.94
C LEU A 8 -11.00 -26.34 7.85
N ALA A 9 -11.80 -27.41 7.87
CA ALA A 9 -13.26 -27.29 7.80
C ALA A 9 -13.80 -26.51 9.00
N ARG A 10 -13.26 -26.75 10.21
CA ARG A 10 -13.59 -25.95 11.40
C ARG A 10 -13.28 -24.47 11.22
N ALA A 11 -12.11 -24.12 10.67
CA ALA A 11 -11.74 -22.72 10.45
C ALA A 11 -12.71 -22.04 9.49
N VAL A 12 -13.03 -22.70 8.36
CA VAL A 12 -13.99 -22.17 7.38
C VAL A 12 -15.39 -22.01 7.97
N GLU A 13 -15.85 -22.98 8.77
CA GLU A 13 -17.17 -22.94 9.42
C GLU A 13 -17.26 -21.94 10.57
N SER A 14 -16.19 -21.74 11.34
CA SER A 14 -16.22 -20.86 12.52
C SER A 14 -15.88 -19.42 12.21
N ASP A 15 -14.83 -19.20 11.41
CA ASP A 15 -14.32 -17.88 11.05
C ASP A 15 -13.37 -18.00 9.86
N SER A 16 -13.93 -17.85 8.66
CA SER A 16 -13.14 -17.83 7.42
C SER A 16 -12.33 -16.54 7.23
N GLY A 17 -12.51 -15.54 8.10
CA GLY A 17 -11.98 -14.19 7.93
C GLY A 17 -12.71 -13.35 6.87
N ILE A 18 -13.84 -13.82 6.34
CA ILE A 18 -14.63 -13.15 5.30
C ILE A 18 -16.05 -12.92 5.83
N ASP A 19 -16.45 -11.64 5.88
CA ASP A 19 -17.82 -11.25 6.20
C ASP A 19 -18.80 -11.76 5.11
N GLU A 20 -19.98 -12.24 5.51
CA GLU A 20 -20.98 -12.80 4.56
C GLU A 20 -21.45 -11.79 3.50
N SER A 21 -21.44 -10.50 3.82
CA SER A 21 -21.79 -9.41 2.92
C SER A 21 -20.64 -9.01 1.98
N TYR A 22 -19.42 -9.48 2.23
CA TYR A 22 -18.26 -9.15 1.40
C TYR A 22 -18.47 -9.62 -0.03
N ARG A 23 -18.24 -8.72 -0.98
CA ARG A 23 -18.18 -9.03 -2.41
C ARG A 23 -16.88 -8.51 -2.95
N HIS A 24 -16.11 -9.41 -3.55
CA HIS A 24 -14.85 -9.04 -4.16
C HIS A 24 -15.12 -8.27 -5.46
N ILE A 25 -14.37 -7.18 -5.65
CA ILE A 25 -14.41 -6.35 -6.84
C ILE A 25 -12.98 -6.12 -7.31
N THR A 26 -12.80 -5.90 -8.60
CA THR A 26 -11.52 -5.44 -9.16
C THR A 26 -11.31 -3.97 -8.83
N LYS A 27 -10.06 -3.59 -8.54
CA LYS A 27 -9.62 -2.21 -8.44
C LYS A 27 -8.59 -1.91 -9.53
N SER A 28 -8.47 -0.65 -9.89
CA SER A 28 -7.41 -0.18 -10.77
C SER A 28 -6.23 0.29 -9.94
N VAL A 29 -5.03 0.02 -10.44
CA VAL A 29 -3.76 0.56 -9.95
C VAL A 29 -3.19 1.47 -11.02
N THR A 30 -2.98 2.74 -10.68
CA THR A 30 -2.38 3.71 -11.59
C THR A 30 -1.18 4.40 -10.97
N PRO A 31 -0.07 4.53 -11.70
CA PRO A 31 1.10 5.25 -11.20
C PRO A 31 0.86 6.76 -11.27
N GLY A 32 1.29 7.46 -10.23
CA GLY A 32 1.38 8.92 -10.20
C GLY A 32 2.80 9.42 -10.40
N GLU A 33 2.97 10.74 -10.24
CA GLU A 33 4.30 11.35 -10.16
C GLU A 33 5.00 10.89 -8.88
N SER A 34 6.22 10.37 -9.04
CA SER A 34 7.10 10.03 -7.92
C SER A 34 7.35 11.24 -7.03
N LEU A 35 7.69 11.00 -5.77
CA LEU A 35 7.94 12.05 -4.81
C LEU A 35 9.39 12.00 -4.34
N GLU A 36 10.07 13.14 -4.42
CA GLU A 36 11.34 13.38 -3.76
C GLU A 36 11.08 14.02 -2.40
N LEU A 37 11.52 13.34 -1.36
CA LEU A 37 11.51 13.78 0.03
C LEU A 37 12.97 14.02 0.46
N PRO A 38 13.22 14.79 1.53
CA PRO A 38 14.58 15.19 1.90
C PRO A 38 15.61 14.05 2.01
N GLU A 39 15.15 12.85 2.40
CA GLU A 39 16.01 11.67 2.55
C GLU A 39 15.55 10.49 1.66
N ALA A 40 14.55 10.65 0.78
CA ALA A 40 13.90 9.53 0.11
C ALA A 40 13.42 9.84 -1.31
N THR A 41 13.43 8.82 -2.17
CA THR A 41 12.75 8.84 -3.47
C THR A 41 11.74 7.71 -3.51
N VAL A 42 10.47 8.06 -3.70
CA VAL A 42 9.37 7.09 -3.64
C VAL A 42 8.49 7.15 -4.88
N LYS A 43 8.12 5.99 -5.41
CA LYS A 43 7.09 5.88 -6.44
C LYS A 43 5.71 6.13 -5.84
N TRP A 44 4.75 6.53 -6.67
CA TRP A 44 3.38 6.77 -6.24
C TRP A 44 2.41 5.83 -6.96
N TYR A 45 1.58 5.12 -6.21
CA TYR A 45 0.50 4.31 -6.74
C TYR A 45 -0.83 4.71 -6.12
N GLU A 46 -1.85 4.83 -6.96
CA GLU A 46 -3.23 4.98 -6.54
C GLU A 46 -3.95 3.66 -6.73
N VAL A 47 -4.72 3.24 -5.73
CA VAL A 47 -5.52 2.00 -5.77
C VAL A 47 -6.98 2.35 -5.50
N TYR A 48 -7.88 2.07 -6.44
CA TYR A 48 -9.28 2.50 -6.34
C TYR A 48 -10.22 1.67 -7.23
N PRO A 49 -11.53 1.58 -6.93
CA PRO A 49 -12.50 1.01 -7.85
C PRO A 49 -12.55 1.80 -9.17
N GLN A 50 -12.63 1.12 -10.32
CA GLN A 50 -12.50 1.75 -11.65
C GLN A 50 -13.45 2.94 -11.88
N ASP A 51 -14.64 2.91 -11.28
CA ASP A 51 -15.68 3.94 -11.39
C ASP A 51 -15.51 5.10 -10.39
N ARG A 52 -14.56 4.99 -9.46
CA ARG A 52 -14.37 5.90 -8.33
C ARG A 52 -12.89 6.19 -8.09
N PRO A 53 -12.23 6.93 -8.99
CA PRO A 53 -10.84 7.34 -8.82
C PRO A 53 -10.63 8.17 -7.55
N VAL A 54 -9.38 8.26 -7.08
CA VAL A 54 -9.04 9.12 -5.94
C VAL A 54 -9.25 10.60 -6.34
N PRO A 55 -10.03 11.39 -5.59
CA PRO A 55 -10.22 12.82 -5.89
C PRO A 55 -8.92 13.63 -5.75
N ASP A 56 -8.72 14.63 -6.60
CA ASP A 56 -7.50 15.46 -6.61
C ASP A 56 -7.22 16.13 -5.26
N GLU A 57 -8.25 16.58 -4.56
CA GLU A 57 -8.11 17.16 -3.23
C GLU A 57 -7.52 16.17 -2.22
N ILE A 58 -7.91 14.89 -2.30
CA ILE A 58 -7.34 13.85 -1.45
C ILE A 58 -5.87 13.60 -1.80
N LYS A 59 -5.52 13.60 -3.10
CA LYS A 59 -4.12 13.48 -3.54
C LYS A 59 -3.27 14.64 -3.00
N ARG A 60 -3.80 15.86 -3.05
CA ARG A 60 -3.15 17.06 -2.52
C ARG A 60 -2.93 16.96 -1.01
N LEU A 61 -3.94 16.55 -0.26
CA LEU A 61 -3.83 16.34 1.20
C LEU A 61 -2.83 15.23 1.55
N ALA A 62 -2.81 14.14 0.79
CA ALA A 62 -1.86 13.04 0.98
C ALA A 62 -0.41 13.51 0.74
N ARG A 63 -0.17 14.28 -0.33
CA ARG A 63 1.16 14.88 -0.60
C ARG A 63 1.57 15.86 0.51
N ALA A 64 0.65 16.69 0.99
CA ALA A 64 0.91 17.61 2.09
C ALA A 64 1.30 16.87 3.38
N CYS A 65 0.60 15.79 3.71
CA CYS A 65 0.92 14.97 4.89
C CYS A 65 2.37 14.46 4.88
N LEU A 66 2.87 14.02 3.72
CA LEU A 66 4.23 13.49 3.58
C LEU A 66 5.31 14.57 3.69
N THR A 67 5.01 15.82 3.34
CA THR A 67 5.97 16.93 3.42
C THR A 67 5.93 17.65 4.77
N THR A 68 4.84 17.55 5.53
CA THR A 68 4.69 18.19 6.84
C THR A 68 4.97 17.26 8.03
N THR A 69 4.83 15.95 7.85
CA THR A 69 5.13 14.99 8.93
C THR A 69 6.64 14.89 9.15
N SER A 70 7.08 14.75 10.41
CA SER A 70 8.48 14.47 10.78
C SER A 70 8.94 13.02 10.46
N LEU A 71 8.29 12.37 9.50
CA LEU A 71 8.52 10.97 9.17
C LEU A 71 9.86 10.83 8.46
N ARG A 72 10.80 10.12 9.08
CA ARG A 72 12.08 9.76 8.47
C ARG A 72 11.94 8.43 7.74
N ILE A 73 11.89 8.49 6.42
CA ILE A 73 11.77 7.32 5.53
C ILE A 73 12.94 7.21 4.55
N PRO A 74 14.20 7.20 5.01
CA PRO A 74 15.34 7.33 4.12
C PRO A 74 15.48 6.19 3.11
N GLY A 75 15.83 6.53 1.88
CA GLY A 75 16.17 5.61 0.80
C GLY A 75 15.12 5.52 -0.32
N LEU A 76 14.95 4.32 -0.86
CA LEU A 76 14.06 4.06 -2.00
C LEU A 76 12.80 3.33 -1.53
N GLY A 77 11.66 3.66 -2.13
CA GLY A 77 10.39 3.04 -1.75
C GLY A 77 9.23 3.38 -2.67
N PHE A 78 8.02 3.16 -2.15
CA PHE A 78 6.80 3.47 -2.86
C PHE A 78 5.67 3.83 -1.89
N LEU A 79 4.67 4.49 -2.41
CA LEU A 79 3.49 4.94 -1.69
C LEU A 79 2.26 4.29 -2.30
N LEU A 80 1.31 3.88 -1.47
CA LEU A 80 -0.02 3.46 -1.89
C LEU A 80 -1.04 4.46 -1.35
N LEU A 81 -1.73 5.19 -2.23
CA LEU A 81 -2.93 5.95 -1.90
C LEU A 81 -4.16 5.12 -2.28
N HIS A 82 -4.72 4.44 -1.29
CA HIS A 82 -5.77 3.46 -1.49
C HIS A 82 -7.14 4.00 -1.03
N ARG A 83 -8.09 4.10 -1.95
CA ARG A 83 -9.50 4.39 -1.66
C ARG A 83 -10.23 3.12 -1.20
N CYS A 84 -10.54 3.07 0.10
CA CYS A 84 -11.20 1.95 0.76
C CYS A 84 -12.68 2.26 0.97
N GLY A 85 -13.48 2.10 -0.09
CA GLY A 85 -14.91 2.39 -0.05
C GLY A 85 -15.20 3.81 -0.50
N GLN A 86 -16.20 4.45 0.10
CA GLN A 86 -16.71 5.72 -0.40
C GLN A 86 -15.74 6.87 -0.11
N ASP A 87 -15.45 7.14 1.16
CA ASP A 87 -14.69 8.33 1.58
C ASP A 87 -13.55 8.03 2.58
N PHE A 88 -13.14 6.76 2.68
CA PHE A 88 -12.02 6.35 3.51
C PHE A 88 -10.78 6.09 2.66
N TYR A 89 -9.63 6.60 3.09
CA TYR A 89 -8.37 6.50 2.35
C TYR A 89 -7.23 6.08 3.26
N PHE A 90 -6.45 5.10 2.81
CA PHE A 90 -5.13 4.82 3.38
C PHE A 90 -4.05 5.49 2.53
N LEU A 91 -3.06 6.05 3.21
CA LEU A 91 -1.79 6.45 2.63
C LEU A 91 -0.70 5.61 3.29
N ILE A 92 -0.22 4.61 2.56
CA ILE A 92 0.75 3.64 3.06
C ILE A 92 2.11 3.97 2.47
N VAL A 93 3.06 4.27 3.36
CA VAL A 93 4.43 4.61 3.02
C VAL A 93 5.30 3.39 3.18
N CYS A 94 5.84 2.87 2.07
CA CYS A 94 6.68 1.69 2.06
C CYS A 94 8.13 2.05 1.69
N THR A 95 9.11 1.57 2.45
CA THR A 95 10.53 1.75 2.15
C THR A 95 11.29 0.45 2.21
N TRP A 96 12.25 0.29 1.30
CA TRP A 96 13.17 -0.84 1.33
C TRP A 96 14.28 -0.57 2.34
N ARG A 97 14.38 -1.42 3.35
CA ARG A 97 15.34 -1.33 4.45
C ARG A 97 16.02 -2.68 4.66
N ASN A 98 17.11 -2.68 5.42
CA ASN A 98 17.84 -3.91 5.79
C ASN A 98 18.08 -4.87 4.62
N ASN A 99 18.44 -4.29 3.47
CA ASN A 99 18.66 -4.96 2.18
C ASN A 99 17.39 -5.47 1.49
N ASN A 100 16.53 -6.23 2.18
CA ASN A 100 15.43 -6.96 1.54
C ASN A 100 14.09 -6.86 2.29
N GLU A 101 14.00 -5.98 3.28
CA GLU A 101 12.79 -5.81 4.09
C GLU A 101 11.96 -4.63 3.58
N LEU A 102 10.65 -4.82 3.56
CA LEU A 102 9.71 -3.74 3.32
C LEU A 102 9.21 -3.21 4.66
N TRP A 103 9.50 -1.95 4.95
CA TRP A 103 9.05 -1.26 6.15
C TRP A 103 7.88 -0.34 5.81
N GLU A 104 6.88 -0.28 6.68
CA GLU A 104 5.65 0.48 6.42
C GLU A 104 5.33 1.50 7.52
N THR A 105 4.80 2.64 7.11
CA THR A 105 4.05 3.58 7.97
C THR A 105 2.70 3.85 7.32
N VAL A 106 1.62 3.79 8.09
CA VAL A 106 0.25 3.93 7.56
C VAL A 106 -0.37 5.20 8.11
N PHE A 107 -0.88 6.04 7.23
CA PHE A 107 -1.77 7.15 7.53
C PHE A 107 -3.15 6.85 6.99
N TYR A 108 -4.16 7.53 7.54
CA TYR A 108 -5.52 7.44 7.04
C TYR A 108 -6.21 8.80 7.04
N LYS A 109 -7.24 8.90 6.20
CA LYS A 109 -8.22 9.98 6.21
C LYS A 109 -9.61 9.39 6.09
N ASP A 110 -10.49 9.76 7.01
CA ASP A 110 -11.87 9.32 7.06
C ASP A 110 -12.83 10.48 6.75
N GLY A 111 -13.23 10.56 5.49
CA GLY A 111 -14.23 11.51 4.98
C GLY A 111 -14.01 12.94 5.43
N ASN A 112 -15.13 13.62 5.72
CA ASN A 112 -15.14 15.00 6.21
C ASN A 112 -14.95 15.11 7.74
N ALA A 113 -14.89 13.98 8.46
CA ALA A 113 -14.62 13.97 9.90
C ALA A 113 -13.17 14.37 10.21
N MET A 114 -12.27 14.21 9.25
CA MET A 114 -10.85 14.57 9.36
C MET A 114 -10.48 15.60 8.31
N SER A 115 -9.83 16.70 8.72
CA SER A 115 -9.31 17.71 7.78
C SER A 115 -8.08 17.23 7.00
N GLU A 116 -7.27 16.37 7.62
CA GLU A 116 -5.97 15.94 7.11
C GLU A 116 -5.76 14.43 7.28
N PHE A 117 -4.71 13.90 6.67
CA PHE A 117 -4.25 12.53 6.96
C PHE A 117 -3.57 12.50 8.33
N MET A 118 -3.87 11.46 9.12
CA MET A 118 -3.28 11.23 10.45
C MET A 118 -2.67 9.83 10.52
N PRO A 119 -1.69 9.58 11.41
CA PRO A 119 -1.18 8.23 11.64
C PRO A 119 -2.30 7.26 11.97
N PHE A 120 -2.32 6.11 11.29
CA PHE A 120 -3.33 5.09 11.53
C PHE A 120 -3.03 4.33 12.84
N PRO A 121 -3.96 4.29 13.80
CA PRO A 121 -3.74 3.61 15.07
C PRO A 121 -3.64 2.09 14.85
N ARG A 122 -2.54 1.47 15.34
CA ARG A 122 -2.31 0.02 15.23
C ARG A 122 -2.07 -0.59 16.60
N GLN A 123 -3.01 -1.39 17.09
CA GLN A 123 -2.96 -2.10 18.38
C GLN A 123 -2.88 -3.62 18.18
N GLY A 124 -2.60 -4.36 19.25
CA GLY A 124 -2.55 -5.84 19.23
C GLY A 124 -1.24 -6.44 18.69
N SER A 125 -1.12 -7.76 18.78
CA SER A 125 0.06 -8.52 18.32
C SER A 125 -0.08 -9.06 16.88
N HIS A 126 -1.32 -9.17 16.38
CA HIS A 126 -1.62 -9.55 15.00
C HIS A 126 -2.29 -8.37 14.30
N LYS A 127 -1.68 -7.86 13.23
CA LYS A 127 -2.04 -6.57 12.63
C LYS A 127 -2.25 -6.73 11.12
N PRO A 128 -3.22 -6.00 10.53
CA PRO A 128 -3.31 -5.90 9.08
C PRO A 128 -2.05 -5.24 8.53
N ALA A 129 -1.58 -5.69 7.37
CA ALA A 129 -0.45 -5.12 6.64
C ALA A 129 -0.92 -4.60 5.28
N PHE A 130 -1.24 -5.52 4.36
CA PHE A 130 -1.81 -5.21 3.05
C PHE A 130 -3.15 -5.92 2.84
N CYS A 131 -4.08 -5.26 2.15
CA CYS A 131 -5.23 -5.92 1.53
C CYS A 131 -4.83 -6.52 0.17
N VAL A 132 -5.71 -7.38 -0.37
CA VAL A 132 -5.47 -8.10 -1.64
C VAL A 132 -5.15 -7.17 -2.81
N TRP A 133 -5.73 -5.97 -2.86
CA TRP A 133 -5.48 -5.01 -3.93
C TRP A 133 -4.13 -4.29 -3.79
N GLU A 134 -3.70 -4.01 -2.57
CA GLU A 134 -2.40 -3.39 -2.29
C GLU A 134 -1.23 -4.36 -2.56
N LEU A 135 -1.48 -5.67 -2.45
CA LEU A 135 -0.49 -6.70 -2.75
C LEU A 135 -0.03 -6.67 -4.21
N VAL A 136 -0.84 -6.17 -5.15
CA VAL A 136 -0.49 -6.14 -6.57
C VAL A 136 0.67 -5.18 -6.86
N PRO A 137 0.58 -3.87 -6.55
CA PRO A 137 1.73 -2.98 -6.68
C PRO A 137 2.88 -3.37 -5.75
N ALA A 138 2.60 -3.87 -4.53
CA ALA A 138 3.66 -4.31 -3.63
C ALA A 138 4.45 -5.50 -4.20
N TRP A 139 3.78 -6.45 -4.87
CA TRP A 139 4.41 -7.57 -5.54
C TRP A 139 5.25 -7.11 -6.74
N HIS A 140 4.73 -6.21 -7.58
CA HIS A 140 5.51 -5.59 -8.66
C HIS A 140 6.79 -4.93 -8.13
N GLU A 141 6.66 -4.14 -7.06
CA GLU A 141 7.80 -3.46 -6.44
C GLU A 141 8.80 -4.43 -5.84
N GLN A 142 8.35 -5.54 -5.26
CA GLN A 142 9.25 -6.58 -4.80
C GLN A 142 10.07 -7.18 -5.96
N GLN A 143 9.44 -7.43 -7.11
CA GLN A 143 10.15 -7.93 -8.30
C GLN A 143 11.14 -6.88 -8.84
N ALA A 144 10.75 -5.61 -8.88
CA ALA A 144 11.62 -4.50 -9.27
C ALA A 144 12.81 -4.34 -8.31
N TRP A 145 12.56 -4.51 -7.01
CA TRP A 145 13.59 -4.47 -5.99
C TRP A 145 14.59 -5.62 -6.13
N VAL A 146 14.12 -6.84 -6.42
CA VAL A 146 15.02 -7.98 -6.73
C VAL A 146 15.93 -7.68 -7.92
N ARG A 147 15.41 -7.04 -8.98
CA ARG A 147 16.24 -6.59 -10.11
C ARG A 147 17.28 -5.55 -9.67
N PHE A 148 16.87 -4.57 -8.87
CA PHE A 148 17.78 -3.56 -8.33
C PHE A 148 18.86 -4.18 -7.44
N LEU A 149 18.53 -5.15 -6.58
CA LEU A 149 19.48 -5.85 -5.72
C LEU A 149 20.57 -6.59 -6.50
N ASN A 150 20.26 -7.06 -7.71
CA ASN A 150 21.19 -7.75 -8.62
C ASN A 150 21.87 -6.80 -9.62
N SER A 151 21.63 -5.50 -9.52
CA SER A 151 22.28 -4.47 -10.34
C SER A 151 23.57 -3.94 -9.67
N PRO A 152 24.34 -3.07 -10.35
CA PRO A 152 25.41 -2.30 -9.71
C PRO A 152 24.95 -1.41 -8.54
N ARG A 153 23.64 -1.14 -8.43
CA ARG A 153 23.02 -0.26 -7.42
C ARG A 153 23.55 1.17 -7.45
N ASP A 154 23.91 1.64 -8.65
CA ASP A 154 24.26 3.03 -8.93
C ASP A 154 23.02 3.85 -9.31
N GLU A 155 23.22 5.13 -9.62
CA GLU A 155 22.14 6.03 -10.02
C GLU A 155 21.40 5.56 -11.27
N ALA A 156 22.11 5.00 -12.25
CA ALA A 156 21.49 4.48 -13.47
C ALA A 156 20.55 3.31 -13.15
N ALA A 157 20.98 2.37 -12.31
CA ALA A 157 20.12 1.30 -11.84
C ALA A 157 18.93 1.81 -11.00
N ALA A 158 19.14 2.86 -10.19
CA ALA A 158 18.07 3.48 -9.42
C ALA A 158 17.03 4.16 -10.33
N GLN A 159 17.45 4.80 -11.42
CA GLN A 159 16.55 5.36 -12.44
C GLN A 159 15.75 4.26 -13.15
N VAL A 160 16.39 3.14 -13.51
CA VAL A 160 15.68 1.98 -14.06
C VAL A 160 14.61 1.48 -13.09
N TRP A 161 14.96 1.32 -11.80
CA TRP A 161 13.97 0.97 -10.77
C TRP A 161 12.86 2.02 -10.69
N LEU A 162 13.17 3.32 -10.65
CA LEU A 162 12.20 4.41 -10.49
C LEU A 162 11.17 4.47 -11.63
N HIS A 163 11.61 4.22 -12.87
CA HIS A 163 10.74 4.24 -14.05
C HIS A 163 9.91 2.98 -14.23
N ASP A 164 10.30 1.87 -13.61
CA ASP A 164 9.59 0.60 -13.65
C ASP A 164 8.35 0.63 -12.74
N ARG A 165 7.20 0.98 -13.32
CA ARG A 165 5.95 1.24 -12.60
C ARG A 165 4.81 0.34 -13.09
N TYR A 166 4.04 -0.18 -12.14
CA TYR A 166 2.85 -0.97 -12.44
C TYR A 166 1.66 -0.10 -12.88
N VAL A 167 0.93 -0.59 -13.87
CA VAL A 167 -0.40 -0.10 -14.25
C VAL A 167 -1.26 -1.30 -14.64
N GLY A 168 -2.48 -1.36 -14.12
CA GLY A 168 -3.39 -2.46 -14.44
C GLY A 168 -4.40 -2.71 -13.35
N ASP A 169 -5.01 -3.89 -13.42
CA ASP A 169 -6.00 -4.34 -12.47
C ASP A 169 -5.34 -4.92 -11.22
N ALA A 170 -6.06 -4.83 -10.10
CA ALA A 170 -5.77 -5.46 -8.84
C ALA A 170 -7.00 -6.18 -8.28
#